data_AF-A0A534R7Y2-F1
#
_entry.id   AF-A0A534R7Y2-F1
#
_cell.length_a   1.000
_cell.length_b   1.000
_cell.length_c   1.000
_cell.angle_alpha   90.00
_cell.angle_beta   90.00
_cell.angle_gamma   90.00
#
_symmetry.space_group_name_H-M   'P 1'
#
loop_
_entity.id
_entity.type
_entity.pdbx_description
1 polymer ?
#
loop_
_entity_poly.entity_id
_entity_poly.type
_entity_poly.pdbx_seq_one_letter_code
_entity_poly.pdbx_strand_id
1 'polypeptide(L)' 'MWGNRKDRVGAFLDDGSEIEGKYTCAGTVLLDAKLRGEIMAEDTLVIGDHGVVEATVRAVILVIRGRVVGNVTASE' A
#
# COMPACT_ATOMS: atom_id res chain seq x y z
N MET A 1 21.66 14.98 -14.65
CA MET A 1 20.84 15.33 -13.48
C MET A 1 20.14 14.07 -12.99
N TRP A 2 20.68 13.40 -11.98
CA TRP A 2 19.98 12.33 -11.28
C TRP A 2 19.48 12.89 -9.95
N GLY A 3 18.19 13.23 -9.92
CA GLY A 3 17.52 13.64 -8.70
C GLY A 3 17.31 12.42 -7.82
N ASN A 4 18.14 12.31 -6.79
CA ASN A 4 18.03 11.34 -5.71
C ASN A 4 16.67 11.55 -5.00
N ARG A 5 15.67 10.76 -5.37
CA ARG A 5 14.34 10.72 -4.71
C ARG A 5 14.19 9.47 -3.84
N LYS A 6 15.31 8.87 -3.44
CA LYS A 6 15.37 7.70 -2.56
C LYS A 6 14.62 8.01 -1.26
N ASP A 7 13.63 7.19 -0.98
CA ASP A 7 13.14 6.84 0.36
C ASP A 7 12.32 7.90 1.11
N ARG A 8 11.54 8.74 0.42
CA ARG A 8 10.48 9.49 1.11
C ARG A 8 9.28 8.57 1.33
N VAL A 9 9.06 8.15 2.58
CA VAL A 9 7.79 7.56 3.02
C VAL A 9 6.68 8.55 2.67
N GLY A 10 5.81 8.16 1.75
CA GLY A 10 4.67 8.96 1.30
C GLY A 10 3.55 8.96 2.33
N ALA A 11 3.30 7.81 2.96
CA ALA A 11 2.36 7.66 4.06
C ALA A 11 2.71 6.47 4.94
N PHE A 12 2.32 6.55 6.21
CA PHE A 12 2.29 5.45 7.15
C PHE A 12 0.90 5.38 7.78
N LEU A 13 0.24 4.23 7.66
CA LEU A 13 -1.04 3.96 8.30
C LEU A 13 -0.83 2.91 9.37
N ASP A 14 -0.89 3.34 10.62
CA ASP A 14 -0.60 2.50 11.78
C ASP A 14 -1.82 1.66 12.20
N ASP A 15 -1.55 0.75 13.13
CA ASP A 15 -2.57 -0.08 13.75
C ASP A 15 -3.67 0.77 14.40
N GLY A 16 -4.92 0.29 14.28
CA GLY A 16 -6.11 1.03 14.71
C GLY A 16 -6.73 1.95 13.66
N SER A 17 -6.10 2.16 12.50
CA SER A 17 -6.73 2.82 11.36
C SER A 17 -7.60 1.84 10.56
N GLU A 18 -8.77 2.30 10.10
CA GLU A 18 -9.64 1.56 9.17
C GLU A 18 -10.09 2.47 8.02
N ILE A 19 -9.97 1.97 6.80
CA ILE A 19 -10.37 2.67 5.57
C ILE A 19 -11.33 1.78 4.79
N GLU A 20 -12.48 2.36 4.41
CA GLU A 20 -13.41 1.76 3.45
C GLU A 20 -13.58 2.68 2.24
N GLY A 21 -13.26 2.17 1.05
CA GLY A 21 -13.40 2.91 -0.21
C GLY A 21 -12.16 2.82 -1.10
N LYS A 22 -11.82 3.92 -1.77
CA LYS A 22 -10.69 4.00 -2.70
C LYS A 22 -9.52 4.78 -2.09
N TYR A 23 -8.35 4.17 -2.07
CA TYR A 23 -7.10 4.78 -1.61
C TYR A 23 -6.09 4.88 -2.76
N THR A 24 -5.66 6.10 -3.07
CA THR A 24 -4.62 6.37 -4.08
C THR A 24 -3.43 7.06 -3.42
N CYS A 25 -2.24 6.53 -3.66
CA CYS A 25 -1.02 7.05 -3.06
C CYS A 25 0.14 7.08 -4.06
N ALA A 26 1.04 8.05 -3.86
CA ALA A 26 2.29 8.20 -4.58
C ALA A 26 3.47 8.03 -3.62
N GLY A 27 4.57 7.44 -4.10
CA GLY A 27 5.72 7.08 -3.28
C GLY A 27 5.50 5.84 -2.41
N THR A 28 6.43 5.59 -1.50
CA THR A 28 6.40 4.40 -0.64
C THR A 28 5.36 4.53 0.48
N VAL A 29 4.40 3.63 0.56
CA VAL A 29 3.41 3.55 1.65
C VAL A 29 3.63 2.30 2.50
N LEU A 30 3.62 2.49 3.82
CA LEU A 30 3.58 1.39 4.79
C LEU A 30 2.18 1.35 5.42
N LEU A 31 1.53 0.19 5.33
CA LEU A 31 0.16 -0.04 5.77
C LEU A 31 0.13 -1.18 6.79
N ASP A 32 -0.07 -0.81 8.05
CA ASP A 32 -0.36 -1.70 9.20
C ASP A 32 -1.80 -1.50 9.70
N ALA A 33 -2.72 -1.25 8.76
CA ALA A 33 -4.12 -0.89 9.01
C ALA A 33 -5.11 -1.89 8.37
N LYS A 34 -6.40 -1.72 8.67
CA LYS A 34 -7.50 -2.40 7.95
C LYS A 34 -7.92 -1.58 6.75
N LEU A 35 -7.97 -2.18 5.57
CA LEU A 35 -8.47 -1.50 4.37
C LEU A 35 -9.38 -2.40 3.56
N ARG A 36 -10.59 -1.91 3.23
CA ARG A 36 -11.52 -2.56 2.30
C ARG A 36 -11.81 -1.68 1.09
N GLY A 37 -11.79 -2.26 -0.11
CA GLY A 37 -12.19 -1.57 -1.35
C GLY A 37 -11.14 -1.61 -2.46
N GLU A 38 -10.54 -0.47 -2.80
CA GLU A 38 -9.59 -0.33 -3.91
C GLU A 38 -8.32 0.39 -3.48
N ILE A 39 -7.16 -0.16 -3.83
CA ILE A 39 -5.86 0.49 -3.63
C ILE A 39 -5.17 0.70 -4.97
N MET A 40 -4.68 1.91 -5.21
CA MET A 40 -3.82 2.27 -6.34
C MET A 40 -2.57 2.97 -5.82
N ALA A 41 -1.45 2.25 -5.83
CA ALA A 41 -0.12 2.77 -5.49
C ALA A 41 0.69 3.00 -6.77
N GLU A 42 1.16 4.23 -6.97
CA GLU A 42 1.97 4.59 -8.14
C GLU A 42 3.46 4.19 -8.00
N ASP A 43 3.82 3.60 -6.86
CA ASP A 43 5.18 3.19 -6.51
C ASP A 43 5.09 1.95 -5.60
N THR A 44 5.64 2.01 -4.39
CA THR A 44 5.77 0.88 -3.48
C THR A 44 4.68 0.87 -2.42
N LEU A 45 3.91 -0.22 -2.33
CA LEU A 45 3.01 -0.49 -1.23
C LEU A 45 3.55 -1.64 -0.37
N VAL A 46 3.74 -1.37 0.91
CA VAL A 46 4.12 -2.37 1.92
C VAL A 46 2.91 -2.62 2.81
N ILE A 47 2.38 -3.84 2.79
CA ILE A 47 1.42 -4.32 3.78
C ILE A 47 2.23 -4.91 4.93
N GLY A 48 2.30 -4.19 6.05
CA GLY A 48 3.05 -4.60 7.23
C GLY A 48 2.41 -5.78 7.96
N ASP A 49 3.03 -6.22 9.05
CA ASP A 49 2.67 -7.45 9.77
C ASP A 49 1.25 -7.40 10.37
N HIS A 50 0.72 -6.21 10.65
CA HIS A 50 -0.62 -6.00 11.20
C HIS A 50 -1.65 -5.57 10.14
N GLY A 51 -1.21 -5.35 8.89
CA GLY A 51 -2.07 -4.96 7.78
C GLY A 51 -3.06 -6.05 7.37
N VAL A 52 -4.34 -5.68 7.25
CA VAL A 52 -5.40 -6.55 6.72
C VAL A 52 -6.12 -5.83 5.58
N VAL A 53 -5.89 -6.29 4.36
CA VAL A 53 -6.45 -5.67 3.15
C VAL A 53 -7.44 -6.60 2.48
N GLU A 54 -8.67 -6.14 2.31
CA GLU A 54 -9.73 -6.79 1.52
C GLU A 54 -10.06 -5.91 0.31
N ALA A 55 -9.24 -5.95 -0.74
CA ALA A 55 -9.30 -4.96 -1.81
C ALA A 55 -8.86 -5.49 -3.18
N THR A 56 -9.22 -4.75 -4.23
CA THR A 56 -8.49 -4.79 -5.50
C THR A 56 -7.29 -3.87 -5.41
N VAL A 57 -6.08 -4.44 -5.44
CA VAL A 57 -4.81 -3.74 -5.24
C VAL A 57 -4.05 -3.65 -6.55
N ARG A 58 -3.66 -2.44 -6.93
CA ARG A 58 -2.73 -2.15 -8.02
C ARG A 58 -1.53 -1.39 -7.46
N ALA A 59 -0.33 -1.90 -7.68
CA ALA A 59 0.92 -1.26 -7.26
C ALA A 59 2.01 -1.45 -8.32
N VAL A 60 3.07 -0.63 -8.30
CA VAL A 60 4.29 -0.98 -9.05
C VAL A 60 5.00 -2.09 -8.31
N ILE A 61 5.36 -1.82 -7.04
CA ILE A 61 5.98 -2.77 -6.12
C ILE A 61 5.00 -3.08 -5.00
N LEU A 62 4.75 -4.37 -4.72
CA LEU A 62 3.93 -4.79 -3.59
C LEU A 62 4.71 -5.75 -2.69
N VAL A 63 4.88 -5.37 -1.43
CA VAL A 63 5.47 -6.20 -0.38
C VAL A 63 4.38 -6.56 0.61
N ILE A 64 4.15 -7.86 0.84
CA ILE A 64 3.11 -8.35 1.74
C ILE A 64 3.75 -9.10 2.90
N ARG A 65 3.52 -8.63 4.12
CA ARG A 65 3.88 -9.31 5.38
C ARG A 65 2.64 -9.73 6.18
N GLY A 66 1.60 -8.90 6.16
CA GLY A 66 0.29 -9.19 6.73
C GLY A 66 -0.62 -10.00 5.80
N ARG A 67 -1.91 -9.67 5.77
CA ARG A 67 -2.94 -10.40 5.02
C ARG A 67 -3.55 -9.56 3.92
N VAL A 68 -3.61 -10.12 2.71
CA VAL A 68 -4.35 -9.55 1.57
C VAL A 68 -5.36 -10.57 1.05
N VAL A 69 -6.61 -10.15 0.85
CA VAL A 69 -7.69 -10.93 0.24
C VAL A 69 -8.30 -10.10 -0.88
N GLY A 70 -8.23 -10.58 -2.12
CA GLY A 70 -8.79 -9.87 -3.28
C GLY A 70 -7.90 -10.01 -4.50
N ASN A 71 -8.08 -9.11 -5.47
CA ASN A 71 -7.32 -9.12 -6.72
C ASN A 71 -6.08 -8.27 -6.57
N VAL A 72 -4.93 -8.79 -6.98
CA VAL A 72 -3.64 -8.08 -6.87
C VAL A 72 -3.00 -7.98 -8.25
N THR A 73 -2.54 -6.79 -8.61
CA THR A 73 -1.70 -6.56 -9.79
C THR A 73 -0.49 -5.73 -9.36
N ALA A 74 0.70 -6.31 -9.51
CA ALA A 74 1.99 -5.62 -9.41
C ALA A 74 2.63 -5.60 -10.81
N SER A 75 3.39 -4.55 -11.13
CA SER A 75 3.87 -4.32 -12.51
C SER A 75 5.37 -4.00 -12.62
N GLU A 76 6.16 -4.22 -11.57
CA GLU A 76 7.62 -4.04 -11.62
C GLU A 76 8.34 -5.14 -12.43
#